data_AF-M7TI57-F1
#
_entry.id   AF-M7TI57-F1
#
_cell.length_a   1.000
_cell.length_b   1.000
_cell.length_c   1.000
_cell.angle_alpha   90.00
_cell.angle_beta   90.00
_cell.angle_gamma   90.00
#
_symmetry.space_group_name_H-M   'P 1'
#
loop_
_entity.id
_entity.type
_entity.pdbx_description
1 polymer ?
#
loop_
_entity_poly.entity_id
_entity_poly.type
_entity_poly.pdbx_seq_one_letter_code
_entity_poly.pdbx_strand_id
1 'polypeptide(L)'
;MGADCTSVPDNVQSDAGVAGIGVLLSFIVTAAIALTLSATLIMQEMRTSLSSSSSSASSFRPSVLRRKLLNAYSDQQILTGIGIQGVGLAKTSTMAPYHFFIIWMLSLLSMAVHNATLLALVHDFRRDWVLRWLRQLLMFGNLALSCVYGVFVLRGVQTGLSDSTLPVACVWSPDVPPDAKTTGPNVGTSYVGTIAVIAGNVVVFALSTWYLHSRTQRFYKVIQLVGMVLMTASAVGATARVIIMAQAFGTPPVPMSDEGERSWSFGSLLSIGMLLLPLVSAVEILRGEIKCAPPVSDDEGASDKTALLDDASELRDRTGGNRSSFQPIPFDGFRASRFKK
;
A
#
# COMPACT_ATOMS: atom_id res chain seq x y z
N MET A 1 -8.86 -1.02 -30.12
CA MET A 1 -8.62 0.29 -30.76
C MET A 1 -7.12 0.43 -30.93
N GLY A 2 -6.63 0.55 -32.16
CA GLY A 2 -5.20 0.69 -32.43
C GLY A 2 -4.72 2.11 -32.14
N ALA A 3 -3.52 2.26 -31.59
CA ALA A 3 -2.86 3.56 -31.46
C ALA A 3 -2.25 3.98 -32.80
N ASP A 4 -2.28 5.27 -33.13
CA ASP A 4 -1.50 5.79 -34.25
C ASP A 4 -0.04 5.89 -33.83
N CYS A 5 0.80 5.10 -34.48
CA CYS A 5 2.23 5.01 -34.21
C CYS A 5 3.07 5.57 -35.35
N THR A 6 2.43 6.18 -36.36
CA THR A 6 3.09 6.65 -37.58
C THR A 6 3.41 8.14 -37.54
N SER A 7 2.62 8.93 -36.83
CA SER A 7 2.87 10.35 -36.58
C SER A 7 3.30 10.59 -35.14
N VAL A 8 4.46 11.20 -34.94
CA VAL A 8 4.95 11.60 -33.61
C VAL A 8 4.29 12.93 -33.23
N PRO A 9 3.50 13.00 -32.14
CA PRO A 9 2.95 14.27 -31.68
C PRO A 9 4.06 15.18 -31.16
N ASP A 10 4.00 16.49 -31.44
CA ASP A 10 5.02 17.44 -30.96
C ASP A 10 5.01 17.57 -29.42
N ASN A 11 3.86 17.35 -28.79
CA ASN A 11 3.66 17.54 -27.36
C ASN A 11 2.75 16.45 -26.77
N VAL A 12 2.97 16.13 -25.49
CA VAL A 12 2.11 15.24 -24.70
C VAL A 12 1.11 16.06 -23.90
N GLN A 13 -0.15 15.60 -23.85
CA GLN A 13 -1.18 16.19 -23.01
C GLN A 13 -1.03 15.73 -21.55
N SER A 14 -1.16 16.65 -20.61
CA SER A 14 -1.18 16.37 -19.16
C SER A 14 -2.29 15.40 -18.76
N ASP A 15 -2.00 14.47 -17.84
CA ASP A 15 -3.04 13.64 -17.19
C ASP A 15 -3.02 13.87 -15.66
N ALA A 16 -3.71 14.92 -15.23
CA ALA A 16 -3.80 15.31 -13.82
C ALA A 16 -4.51 14.26 -12.94
N GLY A 17 -5.21 13.28 -13.52
CA GLY A 17 -5.81 12.17 -12.78
C GLY A 17 -4.79 11.11 -12.35
N VAL A 18 -3.65 11.05 -13.04
CA VAL A 18 -2.61 10.04 -12.81
C VAL A 18 -1.33 10.66 -12.26
N ALA A 19 -0.85 11.74 -12.89
CA ALA A 19 0.39 12.44 -12.54
C ALA A 19 0.15 13.83 -11.91
N GLY A 20 -1.10 14.13 -11.54
CA GLY A 20 -1.44 15.39 -10.89
C GLY A 20 -0.83 15.53 -9.49
N ILE A 21 -0.51 16.76 -9.12
CA ILE A 21 0.16 17.10 -7.86
C ILE A 21 -0.49 16.48 -6.61
N GLY A 22 -1.83 16.50 -6.52
CA GLY A 22 -2.52 15.96 -5.35
C GLY A 22 -2.48 14.43 -5.27
N VAL A 23 -2.51 13.75 -6.41
CA VAL A 23 -2.39 12.28 -6.49
C VAL A 23 -1.00 11.86 -6.02
N LEU A 24 0.05 12.51 -6.56
CA LEU A 24 1.43 12.20 -6.19
C LEU A 24 1.72 12.53 -4.72
N LEU A 25 1.29 13.70 -4.23
CA LEU A 25 1.45 14.07 -2.82
C LEU A 25 0.73 13.10 -1.89
N SER A 26 -0.49 12.68 -2.23
CA SER A 26 -1.24 11.73 -1.42
C SER A 26 -0.48 10.39 -1.28
N PHE A 27 0.06 9.85 -2.37
CA PHE A 27 0.88 8.64 -2.31
C PHE A 27 2.16 8.80 -1.50
N ILE A 28 2.88 9.91 -1.70
CA ILE A 28 4.15 10.19 -1.01
C ILE A 28 3.91 10.36 0.49
N VAL A 29 2.91 11.16 0.88
CA VAL A 29 2.58 11.40 2.29
C VAL A 29 2.05 10.14 2.95
N THR A 30 1.17 9.38 2.29
CA THR A 30 0.69 8.09 2.81
C THR A 30 1.85 7.14 3.06
N ALA A 31 2.79 7.04 2.11
CA ALA A 31 3.96 6.20 2.26
C ALA A 31 4.87 6.66 3.41
N ALA A 32 5.12 7.96 3.53
CA ALA A 32 5.93 8.52 4.61
C ALA A 32 5.32 8.22 5.99
N ILE A 33 4.01 8.40 6.14
CA ILE A 33 3.28 8.10 7.39
C ILE A 33 3.35 6.60 7.68
N ALA A 34 3.00 5.75 6.71
CA ALA A 34 2.96 4.30 6.92
C ALA A 34 4.35 3.70 7.24
N LEU A 35 5.41 4.14 6.55
CA LEU A 35 6.77 3.71 6.84
C LEU A 35 7.24 4.19 8.21
N THR A 36 6.93 5.43 8.58
CA THR A 36 7.26 5.97 9.92
C THR A 36 6.54 5.18 11.01
N LEU A 37 5.23 4.91 10.84
CA LEU A 37 4.46 4.10 11.77
C LEU A 37 5.04 2.69 11.90
N SER A 38 5.36 2.03 10.78
CA SER A 38 5.99 0.72 10.74
C SER A 38 7.33 0.71 11.48
N ALA A 39 8.20 1.69 11.20
CA ALA A 39 9.50 1.83 11.85
C ALA A 39 9.36 2.05 13.36
N THR A 40 8.42 2.90 13.80
CA THR A 40 8.21 3.15 15.24
C THR A 40 7.67 1.93 15.99
N LEU A 41 6.84 1.10 15.35
CA LEU A 41 6.33 -0.14 15.95
C LEU A 41 7.46 -1.16 16.11
N ILE A 42 8.24 -1.40 15.05
CA ILE A 42 9.36 -2.34 15.07
C ILE A 42 10.43 -1.88 16.07
N MET A 43 10.78 -0.59 16.10
CA MET A 43 11.77 -0.06 17.05
C MET A 43 11.33 -0.20 18.51
N GLN A 44 10.04 -0.03 18.80
CA GLN A 44 9.54 -0.20 20.16
C GLN A 44 9.58 -1.65 20.60
N GLU A 45 9.18 -2.59 19.74
CA GLU A 45 9.25 -4.03 20.00
C GLU A 45 10.70 -4.49 20.26
N MET A 46 11.67 -3.93 19.53
CA MET A 46 13.09 -4.17 19.77
C MET A 46 13.57 -3.60 21.10
N ARG A 47 13.17 -2.37 21.45
CA ARG A 47 13.56 -1.73 22.71
C ARG A 47 12.98 -2.44 23.93
N THR A 48 11.71 -2.85 23.90
CA THR A 48 11.10 -3.59 25.00
C THR A 48 11.76 -4.95 25.19
N SER A 49 12.18 -5.59 24.10
CA SER A 49 12.92 -6.85 24.14
C SER A 49 14.32 -6.75 24.74
N LEU A 50 15.01 -5.62 24.50
CA LEU A 50 16.35 -5.38 25.06
C LEU A 50 16.31 -4.91 26.52
N SER A 51 15.21 -4.27 26.94
CA SER A 51 15.10 -3.59 28.24
C SER A 51 14.46 -4.44 29.34
N SER A 52 14.64 -5.77 29.30
CA SER A 52 14.05 -6.78 30.20
C SER A 52 14.43 -6.69 31.70
N SER A 53 14.85 -5.52 32.21
CA SER A 53 15.20 -5.31 33.63
C SER A 53 14.59 -4.06 34.30
N SER A 54 13.66 -3.33 33.68
CA SER A 54 12.97 -2.24 34.40
C SER A 54 11.49 -2.15 34.07
N SER A 55 10.75 -2.72 35.01
CA SER A 55 9.32 -2.63 35.23
C SER A 55 8.73 -1.22 35.07
N SER A 56 7.51 -1.20 34.54
CA SER A 56 6.44 -0.27 34.90
C SER A 56 6.57 1.18 34.42
N ALA A 57 6.11 1.42 33.19
CA ALA A 57 5.40 2.66 32.88
C ALA A 57 4.22 2.36 31.94
N SER A 58 3.03 2.57 32.49
CA SER A 58 1.73 2.59 31.83
C SER A 58 1.78 3.22 30.42
N SER A 59 1.58 2.42 29.37
CA SER A 59 1.26 2.94 28.03
C SER A 59 0.26 2.03 27.33
N PHE A 60 -0.86 1.74 28.00
CA PHE A 60 -2.02 1.24 27.28
C PHE A 60 -2.58 2.41 26.48
N ARG A 61 -2.35 2.42 25.13
CA ARG A 61 -3.17 3.03 24.04
C ARG A 61 -2.44 3.47 22.74
N PRO A 62 -1.12 3.81 22.67
CA PRO A 62 -0.53 4.28 21.41
C PRO A 62 -0.15 3.18 20.42
N SER A 63 0.05 1.93 20.84
CA SER A 63 0.34 0.81 19.92
C SER A 63 -0.87 0.40 19.08
N VAL A 64 -2.06 0.29 19.70
CA VAL A 64 -3.31 -0.07 19.00
C VAL A 64 -3.69 0.97 17.95
N LEU A 65 -3.63 2.25 18.32
CA LEU A 65 -3.94 3.35 17.40
C LEU A 65 -3.02 3.34 16.19
N ARG A 66 -1.70 3.20 16.40
CA ARG A 66 -0.72 3.15 15.30
C ARG A 66 -0.88 1.94 14.42
N ARG A 67 -1.14 0.75 14.99
CA ARG A 67 -1.41 -0.48 14.22
C ARG A 67 -2.64 -0.31 13.33
N LYS A 68 -3.73 0.26 13.87
CA LYS A 68 -4.97 0.49 13.10
C LYS A 68 -4.82 1.58 12.04
N LEU A 69 -4.14 2.68 12.36
CA LEU A 69 -3.80 3.73 11.40
C LEU A 69 -2.94 3.19 10.25
N LEU A 70 -1.89 2.44 10.59
CA LEU A 70 -1.01 1.81 9.61
C LEU A 70 -1.80 0.87 8.70
N ASN A 71 -2.71 0.08 9.27
CA ASN A 71 -3.57 -0.81 8.51
C ASN A 71 -4.47 -0.02 7.53
N ALA A 72 -5.13 1.04 8.01
CA ALA A 72 -6.03 1.87 7.20
C ALA A 72 -5.31 2.61 6.07
N TYR A 73 -4.15 3.24 6.33
CA TYR A 73 -3.35 3.90 5.31
C TYR A 73 -2.85 2.91 4.24
N SER A 74 -2.40 1.73 4.67
CA SER A 74 -2.02 0.66 3.76
C SER A 74 -3.20 0.20 2.90
N ASP A 75 -4.39 0.00 3.47
CA ASP A 75 -5.57 -0.44 2.70
C ASP A 75 -6.05 0.63 1.71
N GLN A 76 -5.97 1.90 2.07
CA GLN A 76 -6.29 2.99 1.15
C GLN A 76 -5.30 3.03 -0.01
N GLN A 77 -3.99 2.94 0.27
CA GLN A 77 -2.96 3.05 -0.75
C GLN A 77 -2.97 1.88 -1.75
N ILE A 78 -3.32 0.66 -1.32
CA ILE A 78 -3.38 -0.48 -2.25
C ILE A 78 -4.55 -0.34 -3.23
N LEU A 79 -5.70 0.13 -2.76
CA LEU A 79 -6.90 0.29 -3.57
C LEU A 79 -6.74 1.43 -4.58
N THR A 80 -6.21 2.57 -4.13
CA THR A 80 -5.92 3.69 -5.05
C THR A 80 -4.80 3.31 -6.03
N GLY A 81 -3.79 2.55 -5.59
CA GLY A 81 -2.69 2.08 -6.43
C GLY A 81 -3.15 1.15 -7.55
N ILE A 82 -4.00 0.17 -7.23
CA ILE A 82 -4.62 -0.71 -8.21
C ILE A 82 -5.53 0.09 -9.16
N GLY A 83 -6.31 1.03 -8.62
CA GLY A 83 -7.18 1.89 -9.42
C GLY A 83 -6.43 2.70 -10.48
N ILE A 84 -5.33 3.36 -10.09
CA ILE A 84 -4.49 4.14 -11.01
C ILE A 84 -3.82 3.25 -12.07
N GLN A 85 -3.32 2.07 -11.67
CA GLN A 85 -2.79 1.07 -12.62
C GLN A 85 -3.88 0.58 -13.58
N GLY A 86 -5.12 0.41 -13.12
CA GLY A 86 -6.25 0.08 -14.00
C GLY A 86 -6.53 1.17 -15.03
N VAL A 87 -6.54 2.43 -14.60
CA VAL A 87 -6.78 3.59 -15.49
C VAL A 87 -5.68 3.71 -16.55
N GLY A 88 -4.41 3.56 -16.17
CA GLY A 88 -3.33 3.64 -17.15
C GLY A 88 -3.39 2.49 -18.16
N LEU A 89 -3.67 1.26 -17.74
CA LEU A 89 -3.88 0.13 -18.66
C LEU A 89 -5.08 0.32 -19.59
N ALA A 90 -6.15 0.97 -19.14
CA ALA A 90 -7.28 1.32 -19.99
C ALA A 90 -6.93 2.40 -21.04
N LYS A 91 -5.92 3.23 -20.76
CA LYS A 91 -5.46 4.34 -21.61
C LYS A 91 -4.17 4.05 -22.36
N THR A 92 -3.78 2.79 -22.57
CA THR A 92 -2.52 2.42 -23.26
C THR A 92 -2.38 3.03 -24.66
N SER A 93 -3.50 3.28 -25.35
CA SER A 93 -3.49 3.82 -26.71
C SER A 93 -3.39 5.34 -26.80
N THR A 94 -3.49 6.06 -25.68
CA THR A 94 -3.48 7.54 -25.66
C THR A 94 -2.45 8.11 -24.69
N MET A 95 -2.02 7.34 -23.71
CA MET A 95 -1.09 7.78 -22.66
C MET A 95 0.36 7.53 -23.06
N ALA A 96 1.24 8.47 -22.75
CA ALA A 96 2.66 8.40 -23.07
C ALA A 96 3.43 7.46 -22.10
N PRO A 97 4.60 6.92 -22.51
CA PRO A 97 5.50 6.13 -21.66
C PRO A 97 5.88 6.82 -20.34
N TYR A 98 5.99 8.15 -20.36
CA TYR A 98 6.23 8.98 -19.17
C TYR A 98 5.22 8.73 -18.04
N HIS A 99 3.91 8.80 -18.33
CA HIS A 99 2.87 8.55 -17.33
C HIS A 99 2.90 7.11 -16.83
N PHE A 100 3.17 6.16 -17.73
CA PHE A 100 3.34 4.75 -17.37
C PHE A 100 4.49 4.53 -16.40
N PHE A 101 5.61 5.24 -16.59
CA PHE A 101 6.73 5.20 -15.67
C PHE A 101 6.38 5.76 -14.29
N ILE A 102 5.63 6.87 -14.22
CA ILE A 102 5.14 7.42 -12.94
C ILE A 102 4.24 6.40 -12.23
N ILE A 103 3.25 5.83 -12.93
CA ILE A 103 2.35 4.82 -12.36
C ILE A 103 3.14 3.63 -11.83
N TRP A 104 4.14 3.18 -12.59
CA TRP A 104 5.01 2.09 -12.16
C TRP A 104 5.78 2.42 -10.88
N MET A 105 6.34 3.64 -10.76
CA MET A 105 7.01 4.08 -9.54
C MET A 105 6.06 4.20 -8.34
N LEU A 106 4.82 4.68 -8.54
CA LEU A 106 3.81 4.71 -7.48
C LEU A 106 3.41 3.29 -7.02
N SER A 107 3.36 2.33 -7.94
CA SER A 107 3.12 0.92 -7.64
C SER A 107 4.26 0.30 -6.81
N LEU A 108 5.52 0.63 -7.13
CA LEU A 108 6.69 0.23 -6.34
C LEU A 108 6.67 0.86 -4.93
N LEU A 109 6.32 2.14 -4.83
CA LEU A 109 6.15 2.85 -3.55
C LEU A 109 5.07 2.19 -2.70
N SER A 110 3.89 1.92 -3.28
CA SER A 110 2.79 1.20 -2.62
C SER A 110 3.23 -0.19 -2.15
N MET A 111 3.98 -0.93 -2.97
CA MET A 111 4.47 -2.24 -2.55
C MET A 111 5.44 -2.20 -1.38
N ALA A 112 6.35 -1.22 -1.36
CA ALA A 112 7.25 -1.01 -0.24
C ALA A 112 6.48 -0.77 1.07
N VAL A 113 5.41 0.04 1.01
CA VAL A 113 4.54 0.30 2.16
C VAL A 113 3.80 -0.94 2.64
N HIS A 114 3.23 -1.73 1.72
CA HIS A 114 2.50 -2.94 2.09
C HIS A 114 3.43 -4.01 2.69
N ASN A 115 4.63 -4.18 2.12
CA ASN A 115 5.64 -5.08 2.68
C ASN A 115 6.11 -4.61 4.07
N ALA A 116 6.36 -3.31 4.26
CA ALA A 116 6.70 -2.77 5.57
C ALA A 116 5.57 -2.98 6.60
N THR A 117 4.33 -2.81 6.17
CA THR A 117 3.14 -3.04 7.00
C THR A 117 3.01 -4.51 7.41
N LEU A 118 3.22 -5.45 6.47
CA LEU A 118 3.23 -6.89 6.76
C LEU A 118 4.31 -7.24 7.80
N LEU A 119 5.51 -6.67 7.67
CA LEU A 119 6.59 -6.89 8.63
C LEU A 119 6.24 -6.37 10.03
N ALA A 120 5.62 -5.19 10.13
CA ALA A 120 5.25 -4.57 11.41
C ALA A 120 4.03 -5.21 12.09
N LEU A 121 3.08 -5.76 11.31
CA LEU A 121 1.81 -6.31 11.78
C LEU A 121 1.71 -7.83 11.62
N VAL A 122 2.83 -8.54 11.47
CA VAL A 122 2.87 -9.99 11.18
C VAL A 122 2.06 -10.82 12.19
N HIS A 123 2.09 -10.46 13.47
CA HIS A 123 1.34 -11.16 14.53
C HIS A 123 -0.17 -10.95 14.39
N ASP A 124 -0.59 -9.72 14.07
CA ASP A 124 -2.01 -9.38 13.91
C ASP A 124 -2.62 -10.13 12.71
N PHE A 125 -1.88 -10.23 11.58
CA PHE A 125 -2.35 -10.98 10.40
C PHE A 125 -2.35 -12.50 10.55
N ARG A 126 -1.59 -13.06 11.51
CA ARG A 126 -1.63 -14.50 11.77
C ARG A 126 -2.92 -14.94 12.45
N ARG A 127 -3.55 -14.05 13.23
CA ARG A 127 -4.83 -14.31 13.90
C ARG A 127 -6.01 -14.32 12.93
N ASP A 128 -6.08 -13.32 12.05
CA ASP A 128 -7.24 -13.09 11.19
C ASP A 128 -6.98 -13.59 9.75
N TRP A 129 -7.27 -14.87 9.51
CA TRP A 129 -6.94 -15.53 8.23
C TRP A 129 -7.63 -14.88 7.02
N VAL A 130 -8.86 -14.40 7.13
CA VAL A 130 -9.60 -13.77 6.02
C VAL A 130 -8.93 -12.47 5.58
N LEU A 131 -8.63 -11.58 6.53
CA LEU A 131 -7.96 -10.31 6.26
C LEU A 131 -6.56 -10.54 5.66
N ARG A 132 -5.87 -11.59 6.14
CA ARG A 132 -4.60 -12.03 5.57
C ARG A 132 -4.73 -12.40 4.10
N TRP A 133 -5.69 -13.25 3.73
CA TRP A 133 -5.88 -13.66 2.33
C TRP A 133 -6.33 -12.53 1.43
N LEU A 134 -7.25 -11.68 1.90
CA LEU A 134 -7.68 -10.50 1.15
C LEU A 134 -6.50 -9.58 0.85
N ARG A 135 -5.68 -9.28 1.85
CA ARG A 135 -4.49 -8.45 1.69
C ARG A 135 -3.46 -9.08 0.78
N GLN A 136 -3.18 -10.37 0.95
CA GLN A 136 -2.23 -11.10 0.10
C GLN A 136 -2.69 -11.11 -1.36
N LEU A 137 -4.00 -11.26 -1.60
CA LEU A 137 -4.60 -11.20 -2.93
C LEU A 137 -4.47 -9.80 -3.55
N LEU A 138 -4.76 -8.74 -2.79
CA LEU A 138 -4.60 -7.36 -3.27
C LEU A 138 -3.13 -7.03 -3.55
N MET A 139 -2.20 -7.46 -2.69
CA MET A 139 -0.77 -7.27 -2.89
C MET A 139 -0.25 -8.06 -4.10
N PHE A 140 -0.74 -9.28 -4.30
CA PHE A 140 -0.48 -10.06 -5.50
C PHE A 140 -1.01 -9.37 -6.76
N GLY A 141 -2.23 -8.83 -6.71
CA GLY A 141 -2.80 -8.05 -7.80
C GLY A 141 -1.96 -6.81 -8.13
N ASN A 142 -1.53 -6.07 -7.12
CA ASN A 142 -0.62 -4.94 -7.29
C ASN A 142 0.72 -5.37 -7.91
N LEU A 143 1.29 -6.51 -7.48
CA LEU A 143 2.51 -7.06 -8.08
C LEU A 143 2.32 -7.48 -9.54
N ALA A 144 1.24 -8.18 -9.86
CA ALA A 144 0.95 -8.60 -11.22
C ALA A 144 0.83 -7.39 -12.16
N LEU A 145 0.08 -6.35 -11.73
CA LEU A 145 -0.01 -5.09 -12.47
C LEU A 145 1.35 -4.40 -12.57
N SER A 146 2.11 -4.32 -11.48
CA SER A 146 3.46 -3.74 -11.47
C SER A 146 4.41 -4.44 -12.45
N CYS A 147 4.34 -5.77 -12.55
CA CYS A 147 5.11 -6.55 -13.54
C CYS A 147 4.68 -6.22 -14.96
N VAL A 148 3.39 -6.08 -15.25
CA VAL A 148 2.89 -5.65 -16.55
C VAL A 148 3.47 -4.28 -16.90
N TYR A 149 3.32 -3.28 -16.02
CA TYR A 149 3.91 -1.96 -16.21
C TYR A 149 5.43 -2.01 -16.40
N GLY A 150 6.13 -2.83 -15.63
CA GLY A 150 7.56 -3.07 -15.79
C GLY A 150 7.92 -3.59 -17.17
N VAL A 151 7.11 -4.47 -17.77
CA VAL A 151 7.32 -4.95 -19.15
C VAL A 151 7.09 -3.83 -20.17
N PHE A 152 6.07 -2.99 -20.01
CA PHE A 152 5.85 -1.80 -20.86
C PHE A 152 7.08 -0.87 -20.82
N VAL A 153 7.55 -0.54 -19.61
CA VAL A 153 8.74 0.31 -19.41
C VAL A 153 10.00 -0.33 -19.98
N LEU A 154 10.20 -1.63 -19.73
CA LEU A 154 11.36 -2.38 -20.25
C LEU A 154 11.39 -2.41 -21.77
N ARG A 155 10.23 -2.62 -22.41
CA ARG A 155 10.09 -2.56 -23.87
C ARG A 155 10.35 -1.16 -24.39
N GLY A 156 9.82 -0.12 -23.74
CA GLY A 156 10.11 1.27 -24.08
C GLY A 156 11.61 1.60 -24.03
N VAL A 157 12.32 1.12 -23.01
CA VAL A 157 13.78 1.30 -22.91
C VAL A 157 14.50 0.51 -24.01
N GLN A 158 14.08 -0.72 -24.29
CA GLN A 158 14.68 -1.56 -25.34
C GLN A 158 14.52 -0.94 -26.74
N THR A 159 13.39 -0.32 -27.03
CA THR A 159 13.08 0.28 -28.34
C THR A 159 13.52 1.73 -28.46
N GLY A 160 14.01 2.35 -27.38
CA GLY A 160 14.39 3.76 -27.34
C GLY A 160 13.20 4.72 -27.38
N LEU A 161 12.03 4.29 -26.89
CA LEU A 161 10.79 5.07 -26.88
C LEU A 161 10.44 5.65 -25.50
N SER A 162 11.30 5.48 -24.50
CA SER A 162 11.04 5.95 -23.13
C SER A 162 10.78 7.46 -23.03
N ASP A 163 11.46 8.25 -23.87
CA ASP A 163 11.34 9.71 -23.91
C ASP A 163 10.53 10.20 -25.12
N SER A 164 9.76 9.30 -25.75
CA SER A 164 8.90 9.63 -26.89
C SER A 164 7.54 10.14 -26.43
N THR A 165 6.95 11.02 -27.23
CA THR A 165 5.58 11.54 -27.06
C THR A 165 4.51 10.58 -27.61
N LEU A 166 4.94 9.51 -28.30
CA LEU A 166 4.04 8.48 -28.83
C LEU A 166 3.28 7.76 -27.71
N PRO A 167 2.07 7.25 -28.00
CA PRO A 167 1.36 6.38 -27.06
C PRO A 167 2.17 5.14 -26.68
N VAL A 168 2.07 4.70 -25.42
CA VAL A 168 2.86 3.58 -24.92
C VAL A 168 2.55 2.27 -25.67
N ALA A 169 1.35 2.11 -26.25
CA ALA A 169 1.02 0.96 -27.08
C ALA A 169 1.97 0.79 -28.30
N CYS A 170 2.62 1.87 -28.75
CA CYS A 170 3.53 1.84 -29.89
C CYS A 170 4.84 1.09 -29.63
N VAL A 171 5.17 0.73 -28.38
CA VAL A 171 6.38 -0.08 -28.12
C VAL A 171 6.30 -1.51 -28.67
N TRP A 172 5.13 -1.96 -29.12
CA TRP A 172 4.93 -3.22 -29.87
C TRP A 172 4.74 -3.02 -31.38
N SER A 173 4.67 -1.77 -31.86
CA SER A 173 4.42 -1.52 -33.27
C SER A 173 5.73 -1.62 -34.08
N PRO A 174 5.72 -2.30 -35.23
CA PRO A 174 6.87 -2.29 -36.14
C PRO A 174 7.01 -0.96 -36.89
N ASP A 175 5.92 -0.19 -37.01
CA ASP A 175 5.81 0.98 -37.89
C ASP A 175 6.27 2.30 -37.22
N VAL A 176 7.10 2.20 -36.18
CA VAL A 176 7.58 3.35 -35.42
C VAL A 176 8.65 4.12 -36.21
N PRO A 177 8.45 5.42 -36.46
CA PRO A 177 9.41 6.27 -37.14
C PRO A 177 10.80 6.28 -36.46
N PRO A 178 11.91 6.34 -37.24
CA PRO A 178 13.27 6.28 -36.69
C PRO A 178 13.63 7.52 -35.84
N ASP A 179 13.03 8.67 -36.12
CA ASP A 179 13.17 9.93 -35.39
C ASP A 179 12.52 9.89 -33.99
N ALA A 180 11.55 9.00 -33.77
CA ALA A 180 10.96 8.79 -32.44
C ALA A 180 11.88 8.02 -31.47
N LYS A 181 12.93 7.36 -31.99
CA LYS A 181 13.81 6.47 -31.20
C LYS A 181 15.03 7.23 -30.70
N THR A 182 15.13 7.41 -29.39
CA THR A 182 16.32 7.97 -28.74
C THR A 182 17.33 6.87 -28.42
N THR A 183 18.53 6.95 -29.02
CA THR A 183 19.66 6.06 -28.69
C THR A 183 20.60 6.77 -27.73
N GLY A 184 20.35 6.66 -26.43
CA GLY A 184 21.19 7.25 -25.39
C GLY A 184 22.31 6.32 -24.90
N PRO A 185 23.45 6.84 -24.39
CA PRO A 185 24.53 6.04 -23.82
C PRO A 185 24.11 5.26 -22.55
N ASN A 186 22.98 5.62 -21.93
CA ASN A 186 22.46 5.02 -20.69
C ASN A 186 21.38 3.96 -20.92
N VAL A 187 21.09 3.55 -22.16
CA VAL A 187 20.02 2.59 -22.44
C VAL A 187 20.29 1.24 -21.77
N GLY A 188 21.54 0.76 -21.82
CA GLY A 188 21.92 -0.52 -21.19
C GLY A 188 21.79 -0.51 -19.67
N THR A 189 22.17 0.58 -19.00
CA THR A 189 22.07 0.71 -17.54
C THR A 189 20.62 0.83 -17.09
N SER A 190 19.80 1.60 -17.81
CA SER A 190 18.35 1.68 -17.56
C SER A 190 17.64 0.35 -17.81
N TYR A 191 18.04 -0.41 -18.84
CA TYR A 191 17.46 -1.72 -19.16
C TYR A 191 17.72 -2.74 -18.04
N VAL A 192 18.99 -2.89 -17.64
CA VAL A 192 19.38 -3.80 -16.55
C VAL A 192 18.76 -3.35 -15.23
N GLY A 193 18.72 -2.05 -14.96
CA GLY A 193 18.07 -1.47 -13.79
C GLY A 193 16.59 -1.84 -13.70
N THR A 194 15.85 -1.72 -14.81
CA THR A 194 14.42 -2.08 -14.86
C THR A 194 14.20 -3.57 -14.58
N ILE A 195 15.00 -4.46 -15.16
CA ILE A 195 14.93 -5.91 -14.87
C ILE A 195 15.20 -6.19 -13.40
N ALA A 196 16.24 -5.57 -12.84
CA ALA A 196 16.61 -5.75 -11.45
C ALA A 196 15.49 -5.31 -10.50
N VAL A 197 14.81 -4.19 -10.81
CA VAL A 197 13.67 -3.70 -10.01
C VAL A 197 12.49 -4.69 -10.09
N ILE A 198 12.13 -5.18 -11.29
CA ILE A 198 11.04 -6.15 -11.45
C ILE A 198 11.35 -7.44 -10.67
N ALA A 199 12.54 -8.02 -10.88
CA ALA A 199 12.96 -9.24 -10.21
C ALA A 199 13.04 -9.06 -8.68
N GLY A 200 13.60 -7.94 -8.23
CA GLY A 200 13.68 -7.58 -6.81
C GLY A 200 12.30 -7.51 -6.17
N ASN A 201 11.32 -6.92 -6.86
CA ASN A 201 9.96 -6.80 -6.36
C ASN A 201 9.28 -8.17 -6.18
N VAL A 202 9.45 -9.07 -7.15
CA VAL A 202 8.95 -10.46 -7.07
C VAL A 202 9.60 -11.21 -5.92
N VAL A 203 10.93 -11.10 -5.78
CA VAL A 203 11.68 -11.76 -4.69
C VAL A 203 11.24 -11.25 -3.33
N VAL A 204 11.14 -9.93 -3.15
CA VAL A 204 10.68 -9.32 -1.89
C VAL A 204 9.28 -9.81 -1.55
N PHE A 205 8.35 -9.81 -2.50
CA PHE A 205 6.99 -10.29 -2.26
C PHE A 205 6.96 -11.78 -1.85
N ALA A 206 7.72 -12.63 -2.54
CA ALA A 206 7.83 -14.04 -2.20
C ALA A 206 8.39 -14.24 -0.78
N LEU A 207 9.44 -13.48 -0.42
CA LEU A 207 10.03 -13.50 0.91
C LEU A 207 9.06 -13.00 1.99
N SER A 208 8.34 -11.90 1.75
CA SER A 208 7.29 -11.38 2.65
C SER A 208 6.18 -12.41 2.87
N THR A 209 5.75 -13.09 1.81
CA THR A 209 4.70 -14.11 1.85
C THR A 209 5.15 -15.35 2.62
N TRP A 210 6.38 -15.80 2.35
CA TRP A 210 7.00 -16.91 3.07
C TRP A 210 7.17 -16.60 4.55
N TYR A 211 7.65 -15.39 4.87
CA TYR A 211 7.79 -14.90 6.24
C TYR A 211 6.47 -14.95 7.01
N LEU A 212 5.38 -14.52 6.38
CA LEU A 212 4.04 -14.51 7.00
C LEU A 212 3.50 -15.93 7.32
N HIS A 213 3.87 -16.93 6.51
CA HIS A 213 3.41 -18.31 6.70
C HIS A 213 4.34 -19.15 7.59
N SER A 214 5.58 -18.72 7.78
CA SER A 214 6.54 -19.46 8.59
C SER A 214 6.21 -19.35 10.09
N ARG A 215 6.08 -20.49 10.77
CA ARG A 215 5.67 -20.57 12.18
C ARG A 215 6.80 -20.42 13.19
N THR A 216 8.06 -20.59 12.81
CA THR A 216 9.17 -20.68 13.76
C THR A 216 10.41 -19.98 13.19
N GLN A 217 10.60 -18.71 13.56
CA GLN A 217 11.71 -17.90 13.04
C GLN A 217 12.53 -17.34 14.20
N ARG A 218 13.70 -17.95 14.44
CA ARG A 218 14.64 -17.52 15.50
C ARG A 218 15.24 -16.12 15.24
N PHE A 219 15.18 -15.62 14.00
CA PHE A 219 15.77 -14.34 13.59
C PHE A 219 14.75 -13.31 13.11
N TYR A 220 13.48 -13.42 13.54
CA TYR A 220 12.40 -12.58 13.03
C TYR A 220 12.67 -11.07 13.21
N LYS A 221 13.28 -10.65 14.33
CA LYS A 221 13.66 -9.24 14.57
C LYS A 221 14.67 -8.70 13.57
N VAL A 222 15.67 -9.51 13.21
CA VAL A 222 16.68 -9.13 12.21
C VAL A 222 16.01 -8.97 10.85
N ILE A 223 15.14 -9.91 10.49
CA ILE A 223 14.38 -9.87 9.24
C ILE A 223 13.49 -8.62 9.18
N GLN A 224 12.78 -8.29 10.27
CA GLN A 224 11.98 -7.06 10.35
C GLN A 224 12.83 -5.80 10.18
N LEU A 225 14.00 -5.70 10.84
CA LEU A 225 14.87 -4.53 10.72
C LEU A 225 15.40 -4.35 9.30
N VAL A 226 15.98 -5.42 8.75
CA VAL A 226 16.57 -5.41 7.40
C VAL A 226 15.48 -5.13 6.36
N GLY A 227 14.32 -5.78 6.48
CA GLY A 227 13.18 -5.55 5.61
C GLY A 227 12.67 -4.11 5.69
N MET A 228 12.60 -3.51 6.88
CA MET A 228 12.18 -2.12 7.05
C MET A 228 13.17 -1.14 6.38
N VAL A 229 14.47 -1.34 6.56
CA VAL A 229 15.52 -0.54 5.91
C VAL A 229 15.41 -0.66 4.39
N LEU A 230 15.24 -1.88 3.87
CA LEU A 230 15.14 -2.14 2.44
C LEU A 230 13.87 -1.52 1.83
N MET A 231 12.71 -1.62 2.50
CA MET A 231 11.48 -0.97 2.05
C MET A 231 11.59 0.55 2.07
N THR A 232 12.21 1.11 3.10
CA THR A 232 12.43 2.56 3.20
C THR A 232 13.35 3.06 2.09
N ALA A 233 14.46 2.37 1.84
CA ALA A 233 15.38 2.73 0.75
C ALA A 233 14.69 2.69 -0.62
N SER A 234 13.90 1.63 -0.88
CA SER A 234 13.12 1.49 -2.12
C SER A 234 12.10 2.63 -2.28
N ALA A 235 11.35 2.94 -1.21
CA ALA A 235 10.35 4.01 -1.21
C ALA A 235 10.97 5.40 -1.44
N VAL A 236 12.12 5.69 -0.80
CA VAL A 236 12.86 6.93 -1.01
C VAL A 236 13.35 7.03 -2.45
N GLY A 237 13.89 5.94 -3.01
CA GLY A 237 14.35 5.89 -4.40
C GLY A 237 13.23 6.15 -5.42
N ALA A 238 12.10 5.47 -5.25
CA ALA A 238 10.92 5.68 -6.10
C ALA A 238 10.37 7.11 -5.97
N THR A 239 10.27 7.64 -4.75
CA THR A 239 9.78 9.00 -4.49
C THR A 239 10.70 10.05 -5.10
N ALA A 240 12.01 9.92 -4.93
CA ALA A 240 12.98 10.85 -5.51
C ALA A 240 12.88 10.87 -7.05
N ARG A 241 12.75 9.70 -7.67
CA ARG A 241 12.55 9.59 -9.13
C ARG A 241 11.25 10.26 -9.58
N VAL A 242 10.15 10.06 -8.86
CA VAL A 242 8.86 10.70 -9.16
C VAL A 242 8.96 12.22 -9.04
N ILE A 243 9.57 12.75 -7.97
CA ILE A 243 9.71 14.20 -7.76
C ILE A 243 10.53 14.84 -8.88
N ILE A 244 11.59 14.19 -9.34
CA ILE A 244 12.45 14.73 -10.41
C ILE A 244 11.73 14.71 -11.75
N MET A 245 11.04 13.62 -12.08
CA MET A 245 10.48 13.42 -13.42
C MET A 245 9.08 13.99 -13.60
N ALA A 246 8.25 14.03 -12.56
CA ALA A 246 6.87 14.46 -12.69
C ALA A 246 6.78 15.97 -12.94
N GLN A 247 5.99 16.39 -13.94
CA GLN A 247 5.73 17.80 -14.24
C GLN A 247 5.12 18.56 -13.06
N ALA A 248 4.39 17.85 -12.18
CA ALA A 248 3.84 18.42 -10.96
C ALA A 248 4.90 19.06 -10.04
N PHE A 249 6.13 18.54 -10.03
CA PHE A 249 7.21 18.99 -9.13
C PHE A 249 8.46 19.47 -9.86
N GLY A 250 8.85 18.77 -10.94
CA GLY A 250 10.08 18.98 -11.68
C GLY A 250 9.84 19.28 -13.16
N THR A 251 10.82 18.94 -13.99
CA THR A 251 10.78 19.13 -15.44
C THR A 251 10.63 17.76 -16.12
N PRO A 252 9.52 17.51 -16.84
CA PRO A 252 9.31 16.23 -17.50
C PRO A 252 10.35 16.02 -18.61
N PRO A 253 10.71 14.75 -18.90
CA PRO A 253 11.66 14.43 -19.97
C PRO A 253 11.07 14.65 -21.38
N VAL A 254 9.76 14.87 -21.47
CA VAL A 254 9.00 15.05 -22.72
C VAL A 254 8.40 16.45 -22.80
N PRO A 255 8.27 17.04 -24.00
CA PRO A 255 7.58 18.32 -24.18
C PRO A 255 6.08 18.15 -23.88
N MET A 256 5.57 18.99 -22.98
CA MET A 256 4.16 18.99 -22.56
C MET A 256 3.41 20.13 -23.23
N SER A 257 2.17 19.90 -23.64
CA SER A 257 1.32 20.92 -24.28
C SER A 257 0.73 21.93 -23.30
N ASP A 258 0.65 21.56 -22.02
CA ASP A 258 -0.07 22.28 -20.97
C ASP A 258 0.55 22.01 -19.58
N GLU A 259 0.17 22.78 -18.57
CA GLU A 259 0.62 22.63 -17.17
C GLU A 259 -0.43 21.95 -16.27
N GLY A 260 -1.25 21.08 -16.86
CA GLY A 260 -2.39 20.47 -16.17
C GLY A 260 -2.00 19.68 -14.92
N GLU A 261 -0.83 19.03 -14.92
CA GLU A 261 -0.33 18.24 -13.78
C GLU A 261 0.03 19.08 -12.55
N ARG A 262 0.39 20.35 -12.77
CA ARG A 262 0.71 21.33 -11.71
C ARG A 262 -0.55 22.00 -11.16
N SER A 263 -1.62 22.04 -11.96
CA SER A 263 -2.88 22.66 -11.58
C SER A 263 -3.66 21.80 -10.59
N TRP A 264 -4.31 22.44 -9.62
CA TRP A 264 -5.13 21.76 -8.64
C TRP A 264 -6.50 21.44 -9.22
N SER A 265 -6.82 20.14 -9.30
CA SER A 265 -8.13 19.65 -9.76
C SER A 265 -8.93 19.04 -8.61
N PHE A 266 -10.24 18.84 -8.82
CA PHE A 266 -11.10 18.15 -7.86
C PHE A 266 -10.54 16.75 -7.50
N GLY A 267 -10.05 16.00 -8.49
CA GLY A 267 -9.44 14.68 -8.26
C GLY A 267 -8.17 14.74 -7.41
N SER A 268 -7.35 15.78 -7.61
CA SER A 268 -6.16 16.04 -6.78
C SER A 268 -6.52 16.36 -5.33
N LEU A 269 -7.54 17.21 -5.12
CA LEU A 269 -8.05 17.53 -3.78
C LEU A 269 -8.70 16.33 -3.10
N LEU A 270 -9.49 15.55 -3.84
CA LEU A 270 -10.13 14.33 -3.34
C LEU A 270 -9.08 13.31 -2.89
N SER A 271 -7.99 13.17 -3.64
CA SER A 271 -6.87 12.26 -3.30
C SER A 271 -6.22 12.61 -1.97
N ILE A 272 -6.06 13.92 -1.67
CA ILE A 272 -5.57 14.39 -0.37
C ILE A 272 -6.66 14.27 0.70
N GLY A 273 -7.92 14.54 0.37
CA GLY A 273 -9.05 14.39 1.29
C GLY A 273 -9.19 12.96 1.81
N MET A 274 -8.96 11.95 0.96
CA MET A 274 -8.97 10.54 1.37
C MET A 274 -7.92 10.23 2.46
N LEU A 275 -6.79 10.94 2.50
CA LEU A 275 -5.77 10.82 3.56
C LEU A 275 -6.31 11.18 4.96
N LEU A 276 -7.39 11.96 5.03
CA LEU A 276 -8.01 12.33 6.29
C LEU A 276 -8.88 11.22 6.87
N LEU A 277 -9.34 10.24 6.07
CA LEU A 277 -10.25 9.19 6.55
C LEU A 277 -9.63 8.35 7.67
N PRO A 278 -8.39 7.84 7.55
CA PRO A 278 -7.74 7.14 8.65
C PRO A 278 -7.60 8.00 9.92
N LEU A 279 -7.40 9.32 9.78
CA LEU A 279 -7.30 10.23 10.92
C LEU A 279 -8.65 10.39 11.64
N VAL A 280 -9.76 10.48 10.91
CA VAL A 280 -11.10 10.52 11.51
C VAL A 280 -11.34 9.25 12.33
N SER A 281 -11.04 8.07 11.75
CA SER A 281 -11.13 6.80 12.49
C SER A 281 -10.23 6.76 13.72
N ALA A 282 -9.06 7.41 13.67
CA ALA A 282 -8.20 7.55 14.85
C ALA A 282 -8.82 8.42 15.95
N VAL A 283 -9.47 9.52 15.59
CA VAL A 283 -10.18 10.39 16.55
C VAL A 283 -11.35 9.65 17.20
N GLU A 284 -12.12 8.88 16.44
CA GLU A 284 -13.24 8.06 16.96
C GLU A 284 -12.75 7.03 17.99
N ILE A 285 -11.61 6.39 17.75
CA ILE A 285 -10.97 5.46 18.69
C ILE A 285 -10.51 6.20 19.95
N LEU A 286 -9.90 7.37 19.80
CA LEU A 286 -9.45 8.20 20.93
C LEU A 286 -10.61 8.70 21.79
N ARG A 287 -11.76 9.01 21.17
CA ARG A 287 -13.01 9.37 21.85
C ARG A 287 -13.68 8.18 22.54
N GLY A 288 -13.25 6.95 22.25
CA GLY A 288 -13.79 5.73 22.83
C GLY A 288 -15.10 5.26 22.18
N GLU A 289 -15.46 5.84 21.03
CA GLU A 289 -16.64 5.44 20.25
C GLU A 289 -16.41 4.05 19.60
N ILE A 290 -15.15 3.70 19.32
CA ILE A 290 -14.77 2.40 18.76
C ILE A 290 -13.81 1.67 19.71
N LYS A 291 -14.26 0.55 20.28
CA LYS A 291 -13.40 -0.37 21.05
C LYS A 291 -12.59 -1.25 20.08
N CYS A 292 -11.27 -1.19 20.18
CA CYS A 292 -10.37 -2.05 19.40
C CYS A 292 -9.83 -3.18 20.27
N ALA A 293 -9.70 -4.37 19.70
CA ALA A 293 -9.08 -5.51 20.39
C ALA A 293 -7.62 -5.16 20.79
N PRO A 294 -7.17 -5.60 21.98
CA PRO A 294 -5.78 -5.40 22.39
C PRO A 294 -4.80 -6.12 21.45
N PRO A 295 -3.56 -5.62 21.33
CA PRO A 295 -2.55 -6.25 20.49
C PRO A 295 -2.12 -7.59 21.10
N VAL A 296 -1.75 -8.56 20.27
CA VAL A 296 -1.27 -9.87 20.73
C VAL A 296 0.11 -9.69 21.41
N SER A 297 0.28 -10.25 22.60
CA SER A 297 1.56 -10.29 23.32
C SER A 297 2.46 -11.40 22.77
N ASP A 298 3.76 -11.12 22.61
CA ASP A 298 4.76 -12.05 22.05
C ASP A 298 5.21 -13.17 23.02
N ASP A 299 4.47 -13.43 24.09
CA ASP A 299 4.82 -14.51 25.02
C ASP A 299 4.64 -15.87 24.33
N GLU A 300 5.78 -16.44 23.89
CA GLU A 300 5.94 -17.83 23.47
C GLU A 300 5.49 -18.76 24.61
N GLY A 301 4.21 -19.13 24.64
CA GLY A 301 3.73 -20.21 25.53
C GLY A 301 2.30 -20.10 26.04
N ALA A 302 1.64 -18.95 25.95
CA ALA A 302 0.25 -18.84 26.39
C ALA A 302 -0.71 -19.30 25.28
N SER A 303 -0.88 -20.63 25.19
CA SER A 303 -1.99 -21.38 24.56
C SER A 303 -3.02 -20.53 23.79
N ASP A 304 -2.94 -20.63 22.46
CA ASP A 304 -3.84 -20.13 21.41
C ASP A 304 -5.33 -20.58 21.57
N LYS A 305 -5.65 -21.32 22.64
CA LYS A 305 -7.00 -21.78 22.99
C LYS A 305 -7.57 -21.13 24.25
N THR A 306 -6.75 -20.51 25.10
CA THR A 306 -7.25 -20.05 26.42
C THR A 306 -7.93 -18.69 26.33
N ALA A 307 -7.46 -17.77 25.48
CA ALA A 307 -8.07 -16.44 25.33
C ALA A 307 -9.44 -16.45 24.62
N LEU A 308 -9.71 -17.46 23.79
CA LEU A 308 -11.01 -17.67 23.13
C LEU A 308 -12.00 -18.46 24.00
N LEU A 309 -11.52 -19.11 25.06
CA LEU A 309 -12.36 -19.85 26.01
C LEU A 309 -12.68 -19.04 27.28
N ASP A 310 -11.89 -18.00 27.61
CA ASP A 310 -12.15 -17.15 28.77
C ASP A 310 -13.42 -16.29 28.58
N ASP A 311 -13.66 -15.80 27.35
CA ASP A 311 -14.89 -15.10 26.96
C ASP A 311 -16.12 -16.04 26.89
N ALA A 312 -15.90 -17.35 26.73
CA ALA A 312 -16.97 -18.35 26.76
C ALA A 312 -17.26 -18.86 28.18
N SER A 313 -16.32 -18.72 29.12
CA SER A 313 -16.51 -19.06 30.53
C SER A 313 -17.11 -17.94 31.38
N GLU A 314 -17.14 -16.68 30.93
CA GLU A 314 -17.95 -15.64 31.60
C GLU A 314 -19.47 -15.88 31.50
N LEU A 315 -19.91 -16.85 30.67
CA LEU A 315 -21.32 -17.24 30.52
C LEU A 315 -21.73 -18.50 31.33
N ARG A 316 -20.86 -19.02 32.21
CA ARG A 316 -21.24 -20.13 33.09
C ARG A 316 -20.68 -19.95 34.51
N ASP A 317 -21.62 -19.82 35.45
CA ASP A 317 -21.45 -19.80 36.91
C ASP A 317 -20.90 -18.51 37.54
N ARG A 318 -21.77 -17.50 37.59
CA ARG A 318 -21.95 -16.70 38.80
C ARG A 318 -23.41 -16.77 39.28
N THR A 319 -23.79 -17.94 39.81
CA THR A 319 -24.93 -18.04 40.71
C THR A 319 -24.66 -17.22 41.97
N GLY A 320 -25.42 -16.13 42.13
CA GLY A 320 -25.49 -15.37 43.39
C GLY A 320 -25.04 -13.92 43.25
N GLY A 321 -25.95 -13.04 42.83
CA GLY A 321 -25.67 -11.61 42.78
C GLY A 321 -26.86 -10.80 42.27
N ASN A 322 -27.78 -10.49 43.17
CA ASN A 322 -28.94 -9.64 42.96
C ASN A 322 -28.54 -8.26 42.41
N ARG A 323 -28.85 -7.95 41.13
CA ARG A 323 -28.88 -6.58 40.61
C ARG A 323 -29.92 -6.43 39.50
N SER A 324 -31.05 -5.88 39.88
CA SER A 324 -32.07 -5.30 39.02
C SER A 324 -31.50 -4.16 38.18
N SER A 325 -31.67 -4.22 36.85
CA SER A 325 -31.82 -3.09 35.90
C SER A 325 -31.27 -3.46 34.52
N PHE A 326 -32.09 -4.16 33.72
CA PHE A 326 -31.96 -4.11 32.26
C PHE A 326 -33.13 -3.26 31.74
N GLN A 327 -32.81 -2.13 31.10
CA GLN A 327 -33.78 -1.39 30.29
C GLN A 327 -34.07 -2.19 29.01
N PRO A 328 -35.35 -2.45 28.67
CA PRO A 328 -35.70 -3.10 27.41
C PRO A 328 -35.63 -2.12 26.23
N ILE A 329 -35.12 -2.61 25.10
CA ILE A 329 -35.12 -1.97 23.79
C ILE A 329 -36.59 -1.95 23.26
N PRO A 330 -37.07 -0.89 22.60
CA PRO A 330 -38.51 -0.62 22.45
C PRO A 330 -39.20 -1.21 21.22
N PHE A 331 -38.64 -2.23 20.56
CA PHE A 331 -39.25 -2.79 19.35
C PHE A 331 -39.04 -4.30 19.28
N ASP A 332 -39.87 -5.08 19.97
CA ASP A 332 -40.15 -6.48 19.63
C ASP A 332 -41.45 -6.95 20.28
N GLY A 333 -42.53 -6.23 19.98
CA GLY A 333 -43.89 -6.65 20.30
C GLY A 333 -44.55 -7.29 19.08
N PHE A 334 -44.25 -8.55 18.75
CA PHE A 334 -45.18 -9.45 18.06
C PHE A 334 -44.72 -10.91 18.25
N ARG A 335 -45.11 -11.48 19.39
CA ARG A 335 -44.96 -12.92 19.68
C ARG A 335 -45.99 -13.69 18.84
N ALA A 336 -45.56 -14.24 17.71
CA ALA A 336 -46.31 -15.27 17.01
C ALA A 336 -46.38 -16.52 17.88
N SER A 337 -47.55 -16.80 18.45
CA SER A 337 -47.86 -18.06 19.13
C SER A 337 -48.06 -19.15 18.08
N ARG A 338 -47.10 -20.09 17.99
CA ARG A 338 -47.31 -21.35 17.27
C ARG A 338 -46.57 -22.50 17.96
N PHE A 339 -47.38 -23.50 18.32
CA PHE A 339 -47.05 -24.89 18.64
C PHE A 339 -46.40 -25.22 19.99
N LYS A 340 -47.20 -25.82 20.89
CA LYS A 340 -47.01 -27.23 21.28
C LYS A 340 -48.25 -27.81 22.00
N LYS A 341 -48.69 -28.96 21.46
CA LYS A 341 -49.46 -30.09 22.00
C LYS A 341 -50.58 -29.82 23.01
#